data_AF-A0A7S1EW24-F1
#
_entry.id   AF-A0A7S1EW24-F1
#
_cell.length_a   1.000
_cell.length_b   1.000
_cell.length_c   1.000
_cell.angle_alpha   90.00
_cell.angle_beta   90.00
_cell.angle_gamma   90.00
#
_symmetry.space_group_name_H-M   'P 1'
#
loop_
_entity.id
_entity.type
_entity.pdbx_description
1 polymer ?
#
loop_
_entity_poly.entity_id
_entity_poly.type
_entity_poly.pdbx_seq_one_letter_code
_entity_poly.pdbx_strand_id
1 'polypeptide(L)'
;FGSMSMALLTLLMSVLGGVSWWEVIEPLMKVNTMFGILFVTFVLVTVLAAMNIITGVFVNDSLEAASMDKDLVIQMDMEDNRNLLLKLRAVFSKMDEDGGGTITAEEFNTHIQSDEVKHIFNQLGLDAVDAEKFFAILDTDGNSMLEIEEFVMGCLRLQGRCG
;
A
#
# COMPACT_ATOMS: atom_id res chain seq x y z
N PHE A 1 37.93 4.92 -42.30
CA PHE A 1 36.50 5.12 -42.60
C PHE A 1 36.19 4.56 -44.00
N GLY A 2 36.02 3.24 -44.14
CA GLY A 2 35.90 2.59 -45.45
C GLY A 2 34.47 2.43 -45.98
N SER A 3 33.47 2.48 -45.11
CA SER A 3 32.04 2.36 -45.44
C SER A 3 31.17 3.06 -44.38
N MET A 4 29.93 3.40 -44.74
CA MET A 4 28.95 3.96 -43.80
C MET A 4 28.70 3.04 -42.60
N SER A 5 28.69 1.73 -42.82
CA SER A 5 28.55 0.73 -41.76
C SER A 5 29.73 0.74 -40.77
N MET A 6 30.96 0.93 -41.25
CA MET A 6 32.13 1.04 -40.38
C MET A 6 32.11 2.34 -39.57
N ALA A 7 31.60 3.45 -40.15
CA ALA A 7 31.43 4.69 -39.41
C ALA A 7 30.40 4.54 -38.27
N LEU A 8 29.25 3.92 -38.54
CA LEU A 8 28.26 3.59 -37.52
C LEU A 8 28.84 2.69 -36.42
N LEU A 9 29.63 1.68 -36.81
CA LEU A 9 30.30 0.79 -35.86
C LEU A 9 31.31 1.56 -34.99
N THR A 10 32.11 2.46 -35.56
CA THR A 10 33.06 3.29 -34.79
C THR A 10 32.34 4.22 -33.80
N LEU A 11 31.21 4.81 -34.18
CA LEU A 11 30.38 5.60 -33.27
C LEU A 11 29.86 4.75 -32.11
N LEU A 12 29.35 3.55 -32.41
CA LEU A 12 28.87 2.60 -31.41
C LEU A 12 30.00 2.15 -30.47
N MET A 13 31.17 1.79 -31.02
CA MET A 13 32.36 1.41 -30.24
C MET A 13 32.83 2.54 -29.32
N SER A 14 32.68 3.80 -29.73
CA SER A 14 33.06 4.95 -28.90
C SER A 14 32.12 5.15 -27.70
N VAL A 15 30.83 4.83 -27.87
CA VAL A 15 29.82 4.96 -26.80
C VAL A 15 29.85 3.77 -25.84
N LEU A 16 30.01 2.55 -26.36
CA LEU A 16 30.03 1.32 -25.57
C LEU A 16 31.40 1.04 -24.90
N GLY A 17 32.40 1.89 -25.11
CA GLY A 17 33.74 1.76 -24.52
C GLY A 17 34.66 0.75 -25.22
N GLY A 18 34.35 0.37 -26.47
CA GLY A 18 35.19 -0.53 -27.28
C GLY A 18 36.46 0.14 -27.83
N VAL A 19 36.40 1.43 -28.14
CA VAL A 19 37.54 2.24 -28.58
C VAL A 19 37.50 3.57 -27.84
N SER A 20 38.66 4.10 -27.45
CA SER A 20 38.73 5.43 -26.84
C SER A 20 38.22 6.49 -27.82
N TRP A 21 37.27 7.31 -27.39
CA TRP A 21 36.78 8.46 -28.16
C TRP A 21 37.92 9.40 -28.61
N TRP A 22 39.04 9.41 -27.87
CA TRP A 22 40.26 10.13 -28.21
C TRP A 22 40.90 9.65 -29.54
N GLU A 23 40.91 8.34 -29.78
CA GLU A 23 41.51 7.75 -30.99
C GLU A 23 40.70 8.09 -32.25
N VAL A 24 39.41 8.40 -32.08
CA VAL A 24 38.50 8.75 -33.18
C VAL A 24 38.52 10.25 -33.47
N ILE A 25 38.61 11.10 -32.44
CA ILE A 25 38.62 12.56 -32.60
C ILE A 25 39.94 13.10 -33.18
N GLU A 26 41.09 12.51 -32.84
CA GLU A 26 42.39 12.97 -33.33
C GLU A 26 42.47 13.03 -34.87
N PRO A 27 42.13 11.98 -35.64
CA PRO A 27 42.11 12.06 -37.09
C PRO A 27 41.00 12.96 -37.64
N LEU A 28 39.87 13.10 -36.94
CA LEU A 28 38.75 13.97 -37.36
C LEU A 28 39.12 15.46 -37.29
N MET A 29 39.81 15.89 -36.22
CA MET A 29 40.24 17.28 -36.06
C MET A 29 41.31 17.68 -37.09
N LYS A 30 42.14 16.74 -37.56
CA LYS A 30 43.11 16.99 -38.64
C LYS A 30 42.45 17.29 -39.99
N VAL A 31 41.19 16.88 -40.18
CA VAL A 31 40.41 17.16 -41.39
C VAL A 31 39.61 18.46 -41.25
N ASN A 32 38.78 18.58 -40.21
CA ASN A 32 38.04 19.80 -39.90
C ASN A 32 37.56 19.78 -38.45
N THR A 33 37.89 20.83 -37.69
CA THR A 33 37.51 21.01 -36.28
C THR A 33 36.01 20.89 -36.03
N MET A 34 35.16 21.28 -36.99
CA MET A 34 33.70 21.20 -36.85
C MET A 34 33.19 19.76 -36.69
N PHE A 35 33.81 18.78 -37.38
CA PHE A 35 33.44 17.38 -37.22
C PHE A 35 33.85 16.84 -35.83
N GLY A 36 34.94 17.35 -35.26
CA GLY A 36 35.34 17.04 -33.89
C GLY A 36 34.32 17.55 -32.87
N ILE A 37 33.85 18.80 -33.01
CA ILE A 37 32.82 19.38 -32.13
C ILE A 37 31.51 18.59 -32.21
N LEU A 38 31.06 18.25 -33.43
CA LEU A 38 29.87 17.43 -33.64
C LEU A 38 30.01 16.05 -32.97
N PHE A 39 31.17 15.40 -33.12
CA PHE A 39 31.44 14.09 -32.53
C PHE A 39 31.43 14.13 -30.99
N VAL A 40 32.07 15.13 -30.36
CA VAL A 40 32.06 15.30 -28.90
C VAL A 40 30.64 15.53 -28.39
N THR A 41 29.86 16.36 -29.09
CA THR A 41 28.47 16.66 -28.72
C THR A 41 27.62 15.40 -28.79
N PHE A 42 27.79 14.59 -29.85
CA PHE A 42 27.12 13.29 -30.00
C PHE A 42 27.45 12.35 -28.84
N VAL A 43 28.75 12.14 -28.54
CA VAL A 43 29.18 11.26 -27.44
C VAL A 43 28.63 11.73 -26.10
N LEU A 44 28.71 13.04 -25.82
CA LEU A 44 28.20 13.62 -24.58
C LEU A 44 26.69 13.39 -24.43
N VAL A 45 25.91 13.67 -25.46
CA VAL A 45 24.45 13.48 -25.42
C VAL A 45 24.10 12.00 -25.26
N THR A 46 24.76 11.10 -26.00
CA THR A 46 24.45 9.67 -25.90
C THR A 46 24.82 9.08 -24.54
N VAL A 47 25.96 9.46 -23.97
CA VAL A 47 26.38 8.99 -22.63
C VAL A 47 25.45 9.53 -21.54
N LEU A 48 25.11 10.82 -21.58
CA LEU A 48 24.17 11.41 -20.62
C LEU A 48 22.76 10.81 -20.77
N ALA A 49 22.29 10.58 -21.99
CA ALA A 49 20.99 9.96 -22.25
C ALA A 49 20.95 8.52 -21.72
N ALA A 50 21.98 7.72 -22.01
CA ALA A 50 22.08 6.35 -21.50
C ALA A 50 22.11 6.32 -19.97
N MET A 51 22.93 7.19 -19.35
CA MET A 51 23.01 7.30 -17.90
C MET A 51 21.68 7.73 -17.28
N ASN A 52 20.97 8.69 -17.87
CA ASN A 52 19.66 9.13 -17.38
C ASN A 52 18.58 8.06 -17.53
N ILE A 53 18.58 7.28 -18.62
CA ILE A 53 17.66 6.15 -18.80
C ILE A 53 17.90 5.10 -17.72
N ILE A 54 19.16 4.70 -17.54
CA ILE A 54 19.56 3.70 -16.53
C ILE A 54 19.18 4.19 -15.12
N THR A 55 19.50 5.43 -14.80
CA THR A 55 19.14 6.05 -13.51
C THR A 55 17.62 6.08 -13.33
N GLY A 56 16.87 6.43 -14.37
CA GLY A 56 15.41 6.45 -14.33
C GLY A 56 14.80 5.08 -14.01
N VAL A 57 15.32 4.01 -14.62
CA VAL A 57 14.89 2.63 -14.32
C VAL A 57 15.19 2.26 -12.87
N PHE A 58 16.43 2.47 -12.40
CA PHE A 58 16.79 2.13 -11.02
C PHE A 58 16.01 2.93 -9.97
N VAL A 59 15.75 4.21 -10.25
CA VAL A 59 14.92 5.05 -9.37
C VAL A 59 13.49 4.55 -9.34
N ASN A 60 12.92 4.17 -10.49
CA ASN A 60 11.57 3.59 -10.55
C ASN A 60 11.49 2.28 -9.75
N ASP A 61 12.45 1.37 -9.94
CA ASP A 61 12.51 0.09 -9.22
C ASP A 61 12.62 0.32 -7.69
N SER A 62 13.44 1.30 -7.28
CA SER A 62 13.62 1.66 -5.87
C SER A 62 12.36 2.29 -5.27
N LEU A 63 11.63 3.11 -6.04
CA LEU A 63 10.37 3.71 -5.62
C LEU A 63 9.24 2.67 -5.54
N GLU A 64 9.17 1.73 -6.49
CA GLU A 64 8.19 0.65 -6.50
C GLU A 64 8.38 -0.31 -5.32
N ALA A 65 9.63 -0.68 -5.02
CA ALA A 65 9.95 -1.47 -3.83
C ALA A 65 9.52 -0.75 -2.54
N ALA A 66 9.69 0.59 -2.48
CA ALA A 66 9.27 1.38 -1.32
C ALA A 66 7.75 1.62 -1.24
N SER A 67 7.01 1.56 -2.35
CA SER A 67 5.54 1.68 -2.34
C SER A 67 4.84 0.38 -1.97
N MET A 68 5.42 -0.77 -2.34
CA MET A 68 4.84 -2.09 -2.05
C MET A 68 4.64 -2.32 -0.54
N ASP A 69 5.56 -1.86 0.30
CA ASP A 69 5.43 -1.94 1.77
C ASP A 69 4.20 -1.18 2.29
N LYS A 70 3.86 -0.04 1.67
CA LYS A 70 2.69 0.75 2.08
C LYS A 70 1.39 0.10 1.66
N ASP A 71 1.33 -0.43 0.44
CA ASP A 71 0.13 -1.09 -0.09
C ASP A 71 -0.18 -2.39 0.67
N LEU A 72 0.86 -3.14 1.06
CA LEU A 72 0.73 -4.32 1.93
C LEU A 72 0.15 -3.95 3.30
N VAL A 73 0.66 -2.90 3.94
CA VAL A 73 0.14 -2.44 5.24
C VAL A 73 -1.32 -2.01 5.14
N ILE A 74 -1.70 -1.28 4.08
CA ILE A 74 -3.10 -0.85 3.86
C ILE A 74 -4.01 -2.07 3.65
N GLN A 75 -3.56 -3.08 2.88
CA GLN A 75 -4.36 -4.29 2.65
C GLN A 75 -4.55 -5.12 3.91
N MET A 76 -3.51 -5.26 4.73
CA MET A 76 -3.59 -5.96 6.02
C MET A 76 -4.59 -5.29 6.97
N ASP A 77 -4.55 -3.96 7.07
CA ASP A 77 -5.47 -3.21 7.93
C ASP A 77 -6.94 -3.30 7.46
N MET A 78 -7.16 -3.39 6.14
CA MET A 78 -8.49 -3.65 5.58
C MET A 78 -8.99 -5.07 5.84
N GLU A 79 -8.10 -6.07 5.76
CA GLU A 79 -8.45 -7.47 6.00
C GLU A 79 -8.76 -7.74 7.47
N ASP A 80 -7.97 -7.16 8.38
CA ASP A 80 -8.20 -7.24 9.82
C ASP A 80 -9.53 -6.60 10.22
N ASN A 81 -9.82 -5.39 9.70
CA ASN A 81 -11.12 -4.74 9.90
C ASN A 81 -12.28 -5.59 9.36
N ARG A 82 -12.12 -6.21 8.18
CA ARG A 82 -13.16 -7.07 7.61
C ARG A 82 -13.41 -8.31 8.46
N ASN A 83 -12.35 -8.96 8.93
CA ASN A 83 -12.46 -10.13 9.80
C ASN A 83 -13.13 -9.77 11.13
N LEU A 84 -12.83 -8.59 11.66
CA LEU A 84 -13.46 -8.06 12.87
C LEU A 84 -14.96 -7.79 12.66
N LEU A 85 -15.34 -7.15 11.55
CA LEU A 85 -16.74 -6.93 11.18
C LEU A 85 -17.51 -8.26 11.07
N LEU A 86 -16.91 -9.29 10.47
CA LEU A 86 -17.53 -10.62 10.37
C LEU A 86 -17.74 -11.26 11.74
N LYS A 87 -16.77 -11.14 12.65
CA LYS A 87 -16.89 -11.64 14.03
C LYS A 87 -17.99 -10.90 14.79
N LEU A 88 -18.04 -9.57 14.72
CA LEU A 88 -19.09 -8.78 15.37
C LEU A 88 -20.48 -9.13 14.84
N ARG A 89 -20.61 -9.29 13.52
CA ARG A 89 -21.88 -9.71 12.90
C ARG A 89 -22.31 -11.11 13.33
N ALA A 90 -21.37 -12.04 13.48
CA ALA A 90 -21.65 -13.38 13.98
C ALA A 90 -22.12 -13.37 15.44
N VAL A 91 -21.58 -12.46 16.27
CA VAL A 91 -22.05 -12.28 17.66
C VAL A 91 -23.43 -11.65 17.69
N PHE A 92 -23.67 -10.62 16.88
CA PHE A 92 -24.98 -9.99 16.75
C PHE A 92 -26.06 -11.03 16.43
N SER A 93 -25.83 -11.86 15.40
CA SER A 93 -26.75 -12.92 14.99
C SER A 93 -26.94 -14.03 16.04
N LYS A 94 -26.05 -14.14 17.03
CA LYS A 94 -26.21 -15.09 18.15
C LYS A 94 -27.01 -14.51 19.31
N MET A 95 -27.01 -13.18 19.46
CA MET A 95 -27.78 -12.48 20.49
C MET A 95 -29.21 -12.20 20.03
N ASP A 96 -29.39 -11.99 18.73
CA ASP A 96 -30.68 -11.81 18.04
C ASP A 96 -31.37 -13.19 17.91
N GLU A 97 -31.98 -13.68 19.00
CA GLU A 97 -32.70 -14.97 19.02
C GLU A 97 -34.02 -14.91 18.25
N ASP A 98 -34.69 -13.76 18.25
CA ASP A 98 -35.97 -13.57 17.58
C ASP A 98 -35.82 -13.32 16.06
N GLY A 99 -34.60 -13.01 15.60
CA GLY A 99 -34.29 -12.70 14.21
C GLY A 99 -34.93 -11.38 13.76
N GLY A 100 -35.26 -10.51 14.72
CA GLY A 100 -35.86 -9.21 14.49
C GLY A 100 -34.90 -8.21 13.84
N GLY A 101 -33.59 -8.50 13.85
CA GLY A 101 -32.56 -7.60 13.35
C GLY A 101 -32.18 -6.49 14.35
N THR A 102 -32.66 -6.61 15.59
CA THR A 102 -32.44 -5.68 16.71
C THR A 102 -32.24 -6.45 18.00
N ILE A 103 -31.30 -6.05 18.85
CA ILE A 103 -31.09 -6.68 20.15
C ILE A 103 -31.68 -5.79 21.24
N THR A 104 -32.62 -6.32 22.01
CA THR A 104 -33.20 -5.61 23.16
C THR A 104 -32.25 -5.61 24.36
N ALA A 105 -32.45 -4.69 25.31
CA ALA A 105 -31.64 -4.64 26.54
C ALA A 105 -31.70 -5.95 27.35
N GLU A 106 -32.84 -6.65 27.33
CA GLU A 106 -33.02 -7.94 28.03
C GLU A 106 -32.23 -9.06 27.35
N GLU A 107 -32.30 -9.17 26.02
CA GLU A 107 -31.50 -10.13 25.24
C GLU A 107 -30.02 -9.86 25.41
N PHE A 108 -29.61 -8.59 25.31
CA PHE A 108 -28.23 -8.19 25.49
C PHE A 108 -27.70 -8.62 26.86
N ASN A 109 -28.42 -8.30 27.95
CA ASN A 109 -27.99 -8.64 29.31
C ASN A 109 -27.96 -10.16 29.55
N THR A 110 -28.88 -10.91 28.92
CA THR A 110 -28.93 -12.37 29.03
C THR A 110 -27.76 -13.02 28.29
N HIS A 111 -27.50 -12.59 27.05
CA HIS A 111 -26.48 -13.20 26.20
C HIS A 111 -25.07 -12.73 26.52
N ILE A 112 -24.87 -11.50 26.98
CA ILE A 112 -23.53 -11.01 27.34
C ILE A 112 -22.97 -11.66 28.59
N GLN A 113 -23.82 -12.32 29.39
CA GLN A 113 -23.37 -13.13 30.51
C GLN A 113 -22.88 -14.52 30.09
N SER A 114 -23.21 -14.97 28.88
CA SER A 114 -22.76 -16.25 28.33
C SER A 114 -21.24 -16.28 28.16
N ASP A 115 -20.62 -17.39 28.56
CA ASP A 115 -19.17 -17.60 28.45
C ASP A 115 -18.67 -17.47 27.01
N GLU A 116 -19.49 -17.84 26.03
CA GLU A 116 -19.13 -17.76 24.62
C GLU A 116 -19.05 -16.31 24.12
N VAL A 117 -20.03 -15.48 24.48
CA VAL A 117 -20.06 -14.06 24.11
C VAL A 117 -18.96 -13.30 24.84
N LYS A 118 -18.79 -13.53 26.15
CA LYS A 118 -17.68 -12.94 26.93
C LYS A 118 -16.33 -13.27 26.33
N HIS A 119 -16.14 -14.50 25.88
CA HIS A 119 -14.88 -14.92 25.26
C HIS A 119 -14.62 -14.14 23.96
N ILE A 120 -15.63 -13.92 23.13
CA ILE A 120 -15.48 -13.17 21.88
C ILE A 120 -15.24 -11.67 22.14
N PHE A 121 -15.97 -11.08 23.09
CA PHE A 121 -15.74 -9.69 23.51
C PHE A 121 -14.32 -9.49 24.06
N ASN A 122 -13.82 -10.41 24.90
CA ASN A 122 -12.45 -10.40 25.38
C ASN A 122 -11.42 -10.55 24.24
N GLN A 123 -11.68 -11.40 23.24
CA GLN A 123 -10.81 -11.52 22.06
C GLN A 123 -10.77 -10.22 21.24
N LEU A 124 -11.85 -9.43 21.26
CA LEU A 124 -11.93 -8.13 20.61
C LEU A 124 -11.35 -7.00 21.48
N GLY A 125 -10.91 -7.29 22.70
CA GLY A 125 -10.39 -6.31 23.66
C GLY A 125 -11.47 -5.46 24.34
N LEU A 126 -12.72 -5.92 24.32
CA LEU A 126 -13.87 -5.24 24.91
C LEU A 126 -14.20 -5.88 26.27
N ASP A 127 -14.07 -5.11 27.35
CA ASP A 127 -14.42 -5.57 28.69
C ASP A 127 -15.85 -5.14 29.06
N ALA A 128 -16.80 -6.06 28.87
CA ALA A 128 -18.22 -5.83 29.15
C ALA A 128 -18.57 -6.14 30.62
N VAL A 129 -17.82 -5.55 31.56
CA VAL A 129 -18.00 -5.76 33.01
C VAL A 129 -19.41 -5.37 33.48
N ASP A 130 -19.98 -4.34 32.86
CA ASP A 130 -21.31 -3.81 33.19
C ASP A 130 -22.16 -3.74 31.91
N ALA A 131 -22.99 -4.77 31.71
CA ALA A 131 -23.83 -4.95 30.52
C ALA A 131 -24.76 -3.75 30.28
N GLU A 132 -25.36 -3.21 31.34
CA GLU A 132 -26.29 -2.08 31.23
C GLU A 132 -25.57 -0.81 30.77
N LYS A 133 -24.41 -0.52 31.35
CA LYS A 133 -23.59 0.63 30.91
C LYS A 133 -23.06 0.43 29.50
N PHE A 134 -22.67 -0.79 29.15
CA PHE A 134 -22.17 -1.10 27.82
C PHE A 134 -23.27 -0.90 26.78
N PHE A 135 -24.47 -1.42 27.04
CA PHE A 135 -25.64 -1.22 26.20
C PHE A 135 -25.93 0.27 25.99
N ALA A 136 -25.94 1.06 27.07
CA ALA A 136 -26.17 2.52 27.01
C ALA A 136 -25.07 3.30 26.25
N ILE A 137 -23.88 2.72 26.05
CA ILE A 137 -22.83 3.33 25.23
C ILE A 137 -23.00 2.99 23.75
N LEU A 138 -23.55 1.81 23.45
CA LEU A 138 -23.84 1.36 22.09
C LEU A 138 -25.10 2.03 21.55
N ASP A 139 -26.16 2.11 22.37
CA ASP A 139 -27.46 2.71 22.05
C ASP A 139 -27.29 4.22 21.90
N THR A 140 -27.14 4.67 20.66
CA THR A 140 -26.83 6.07 20.34
C THR A 140 -28.10 6.89 20.14
N ASP A 141 -29.19 6.25 19.72
CA ASP A 141 -30.48 6.90 19.47
C ASP A 141 -31.41 6.89 20.70
N GLY A 142 -31.09 6.09 21.72
CA GLY A 142 -31.81 5.98 22.99
C GLY A 142 -33.13 5.21 22.87
N ASN A 143 -33.29 4.39 21.82
CA ASN A 143 -34.52 3.65 21.56
C ASN A 143 -34.66 2.37 22.41
N SER A 144 -33.65 2.05 23.24
CA SER A 144 -33.57 0.83 24.07
C SER A 144 -33.50 -0.49 23.29
N MET A 145 -33.10 -0.42 22.02
CA MET A 145 -32.80 -1.52 21.11
C MET A 145 -31.45 -1.23 20.43
N LEU A 146 -30.76 -2.27 20.01
CA LEU A 146 -29.50 -2.14 19.27
C LEU A 146 -29.66 -2.68 17.87
N GLU A 147 -29.58 -1.80 16.88
CA GLU A 147 -29.45 -2.22 15.49
C GLU A 147 -28.05 -2.78 15.22
N ILE A 148 -27.93 -3.60 14.17
CA ILE A 148 -26.64 -4.16 13.77
C ILE A 148 -25.58 -3.09 13.51
N GLU A 149 -25.98 -1.95 12.93
CA GLU A 149 -25.06 -0.85 12.63
C GLU A 149 -24.57 -0.18 13.92
N GLU A 150 -25.46 0.05 14.89
CA GLU A 150 -25.12 0.64 16.18
C GLU A 150 -24.22 -0.28 17.00
N PHE A 151 -24.53 -1.58 17.03
CA PHE A 151 -23.72 -2.59 17.70
C PHE A 151 -22.30 -2.64 17.12
N VAL A 152 -22.18 -2.74 15.79
CA VAL A 152 -20.89 -2.84 15.10
C VAL A 152 -20.08 -1.56 15.27
N MET A 153 -20.69 -0.39 15.03
CA MET A 153 -20.01 0.90 15.14
C MET A 153 -19.62 1.22 16.58
N GLY A 154 -20.49 0.89 17.54
CA GLY A 154 -20.22 1.08 18.97
C GLY A 154 -19.06 0.20 19.44
N CYS A 155 -19.01 -1.07 19.03
CA CYS A 155 -17.89 -1.96 19.34
C CYS A 155 -16.57 -1.49 18.72
N LEU A 156 -16.59 -1.07 17.45
CA LEU A 156 -15.41 -0.49 16.77
C LEU A 156 -14.88 0.75 17.49
N ARG A 157 -15.78 1.64 17.91
CA ARG A 157 -15.45 2.88 18.62
C ARG A 157 -14.85 2.62 19.99
N LEU A 158 -15.31 1.58 20.69
CA LEU A 158 -14.79 1.18 21.99
C LEU A 158 -13.43 0.51 21.87
N GLN A 159 -13.21 -0.32 20.85
CA GLN A 159 -11.92 -0.92 20.58
C GLN A 159 -10.86 0.14 20.25
N GLY A 160 -11.19 1.13 19.41
CA GLY A 160 -10.27 2.21 19.03
C GLY A 160 -9.93 3.19 20.17
N ARG A 161 -10.66 3.17 21.29
CA ARG A 161 -10.36 3.98 22.48
C ARG A 161 -9.40 3.30 23.46
N CYS A 162 -9.15 2.00 23.30
CA CYS A 162 -8.23 1.22 24.12
C CYS A 162 -6.91 0.88 23.42
N GLY A 163 -6.65 1.48 22.24
CA GLY A 163 -5.36 1.44 21.54
C GLY A 163 -4.49 2.65 21.84
#